data_AF-A0A919X5Z5-F1
#
_entry.id   AF-A0A919X5Z5-F1
#
_cell.length_a   1.000
_cell.length_b   1.000
_cell.length_c   1.000
_cell.angle_alpha   90.00
_cell.angle_beta   90.00
_cell.angle_gamma   90.00
#
_symmetry.space_group_name_H-M   'P 1'
#
loop_
_entity.id
_entity.type
_entity.pdbx_description
1 polymer ?
#
loop_
_entity_poly.entity_id
_entity_poly.type
_entity_poly.pdbx_seq_one_letter_code
_entity_poly.pdbx_strand_id
1 'polypeptide(L)'
;MKIIGWIGILHVTFIVVWIIINIIFSISHPVDLMEERTSAEIGIAFYSEFPGYLGLDHGSKALIMLLSIALPVGLFVCIKPLKNFQLPNIIALVSGCLGFALYSLSLMLQAVTAEYVFQLYNANEDMYARQFATLLYEWSMLEGGLSVSMYILSNILLAVWVLIHSAGLFKLANMKKIRLIGYAAGGLLIVSYLVSWFFLMQGKQNMHDINEFVGLFFILWILMIGIQFISGRLRA
;
A
#
# COMPACT_ATOMS: atom_id res chain seq x y z
N MET A 1 -21.74 -1.39 -11.13
CA MET A 1 -20.52 -0.58 -11.38
C MET A 1 -20.36 0.59 -10.42
N LYS A 2 -21.40 1.37 -10.07
CA LYS A 2 -21.27 2.48 -9.09
C LYS A 2 -20.68 2.08 -7.74
N ILE A 3 -21.04 0.90 -7.21
CA ILE A 3 -20.49 0.34 -5.96
C ILE A 3 -18.96 0.22 -6.04
N ILE A 4 -18.42 -0.26 -7.17
CA ILE A 4 -16.96 -0.35 -7.40
C ILE A 4 -16.33 1.04 -7.39
N GLY A 5 -17.01 2.03 -7.96
CA GLY A 5 -16.58 3.42 -7.87
C GLY A 5 -16.49 3.93 -6.44
N TRP A 6 -17.49 3.64 -5.61
CA TRP A 6 -17.47 3.96 -4.18
C TRP A 6 -16.37 3.24 -3.41
N ILE A 7 -16.04 1.99 -3.75
CA ILE A 7 -14.86 1.30 -3.19
C ILE A 7 -13.58 2.06 -3.50
N GLY A 8 -13.42 2.59 -4.72
CA GLY A 8 -12.28 3.43 -5.08
C GLY A 8 -12.21 4.74 -4.28
N ILE A 9 -13.35 5.41 -4.06
CA ILE A 9 -13.40 6.61 -3.21
C ILE A 9 -13.07 6.27 -1.75
N LEU A 10 -13.62 5.16 -1.25
CA LEU A 10 -13.35 4.68 0.11
C LEU A 10 -11.87 4.39 0.30
N HIS A 11 -11.23 3.71 -0.66
CA HIS A 11 -9.78 3.46 -0.65
C HIS A 11 -8.99 4.75 -0.46
N VAL A 12 -9.24 5.74 -1.30
CA VAL A 12 -8.53 7.02 -1.28
C VAL A 12 -8.77 7.75 0.03
N THR A 13 -10.03 7.86 0.44
CA THR A 13 -10.43 8.59 1.65
C THR A 13 -9.78 7.98 2.88
N PHE A 14 -9.78 6.65 2.97
CA PHE A 14 -9.24 5.95 4.12
C PHE A 14 -7.73 6.15 4.28
N ILE A 15 -6.98 6.10 3.17
CA ILE A 15 -5.53 6.35 3.20
C ILE A 15 -5.24 7.81 3.59
N VAL A 16 -5.98 8.77 3.03
CA VAL A 16 -5.82 10.20 3.36
C VAL A 16 -6.16 10.48 4.82
N VAL A 17 -7.21 9.87 5.36
CA VAL A 17 -7.58 9.99 6.77
C VAL A 17 -6.44 9.50 7.67
N TRP A 18 -5.83 8.35 7.37
CA TRP A 18 -4.68 7.86 8.14
C TRP A 18 -3.45 8.76 8.03
N ILE A 19 -3.18 9.37 6.88
CA ILE A 19 -2.10 10.37 6.76
C ILE A 19 -2.36 11.53 7.71
N ILE A 20 -3.59 12.04 7.77
CA ILE A 20 -3.96 13.14 8.68
C ILE A 20 -3.82 12.71 10.14
N ILE A 21 -4.31 11.51 10.49
CA ILE A 21 -4.17 10.95 11.85
C ILE A 21 -2.69 10.85 12.22
N ASN A 22 -1.84 10.30 11.34
CA ASN A 22 -0.41 10.16 11.59
C ASN A 22 0.30 11.51 11.79
N ILE A 23 -0.08 12.55 11.03
CA ILE A 23 0.46 13.91 11.21
C ILE A 23 0.02 14.51 12.55
N ILE A 24 -1.25 14.41 12.91
CA ILE A 24 -1.76 14.92 14.19
C ILE A 24 -1.10 14.18 15.35
N PHE A 25 -0.98 12.86 15.23
CA PHE A 25 -0.40 12.00 16.25
C PHE A 25 1.09 12.33 16.48
N SER A 26 1.88 12.50 15.41
CA SER A 26 3.31 12.83 15.52
C SER A 26 3.57 14.23 16.09
N ILE A 27 2.69 15.20 15.82
CA ILE A 27 2.77 16.53 16.42
C ILE A 27 2.37 16.50 17.90
N SER A 28 1.37 15.68 18.25
CA SER A 28 0.85 15.60 19.63
C SER A 28 1.74 14.77 20.55
N HIS A 29 2.50 13.83 19.99
CA HIS A 29 3.40 12.92 20.71
C HIS A 29 4.77 12.92 20.04
N PRO A 30 5.56 14.00 20.21
CA PRO A 30 6.90 14.07 19.61
C PRO A 30 7.80 12.99 20.22
N VAL A 31 8.62 12.37 19.38
CA VAL A 31 9.59 11.35 19.80
C VAL A 31 10.91 12.04 20.16
N ASP A 32 11.37 11.88 21.39
CA ASP A 32 12.69 12.33 21.81
C ASP A 32 13.78 11.39 21.29
N LEU A 33 14.52 11.85 20.28
CA LEU A 33 15.66 11.13 19.73
C LEU A 33 16.87 11.32 20.65
N MET A 34 17.03 10.45 21.64
CA MET A 34 18.25 10.41 22.46
C MET A 34 19.39 9.74 21.67
N GLU A 35 20.57 10.37 21.60
CA GLU A 35 21.71 9.94 20.76
C GLU A 35 22.26 8.53 21.09
N GLU A 36 21.95 7.97 22.26
CA GLU A 36 22.51 6.69 22.71
C GLU A 36 21.65 5.46 22.40
N ARG A 37 20.40 5.62 21.95
CA ARG A 37 19.48 4.49 21.67
C ARG A 37 19.32 4.24 20.18
N THR A 38 19.17 2.97 19.80
CA THR A 38 18.84 2.60 18.42
C THR A 38 17.42 3.04 18.05
N SER A 39 17.15 3.26 16.77
CA SER A 39 15.81 3.57 16.28
C SER A 39 14.77 2.51 16.65
N ALA A 40 15.19 1.24 16.73
CA ALA A 40 14.36 0.13 17.17
C ALA A 40 13.97 0.25 18.64
N GLU A 41 14.92 0.57 19.52
CA GLU A 41 14.67 0.76 20.96
C GLU A 41 13.78 1.98 21.22
N ILE A 42 14.01 3.08 20.50
CA ILE A 42 13.18 4.29 20.60
C ILE A 42 11.76 3.97 20.11
N GLY A 43 11.64 3.36 18.92
CA GLY A 43 10.35 3.06 18.31
C GLY A 43 9.52 2.09 19.12
N ILE A 44 10.11 0.97 19.59
CA ILE A 44 9.37 -0.01 20.37
C ILE A 44 8.93 0.56 21.72
N ALA A 45 9.79 1.33 22.41
CA ALA A 45 9.42 1.95 23.67
C ALA A 45 8.28 2.97 23.48
N PHE A 46 8.38 3.84 22.47
CA PHE A 46 7.38 4.85 22.17
C PHE A 46 6.03 4.23 21.78
N TYR A 47 6.00 3.34 20.79
CA TYR A 47 4.72 2.77 20.32
C TYR A 47 4.10 1.78 21.30
N SER A 48 4.88 1.21 22.22
CA SER A 48 4.33 0.39 23.31
C SER A 48 3.48 1.18 24.30
N GLU A 49 3.60 2.52 24.36
CA GLU A 49 2.72 3.39 25.15
C GLU A 49 1.34 3.61 24.48
N PHE A 50 1.23 3.28 23.19
CA PHE A 50 0.02 3.46 22.38
C PHE A 50 -0.43 2.13 21.74
N PRO A 51 -0.77 1.11 22.56
CA PRO A 51 -1.17 -0.19 22.06
C PRO A 51 -2.39 -0.07 21.14
N GLY A 52 -2.37 -0.81 20.03
CA GLY A 52 -3.38 -0.75 18.99
C GLY A 52 -3.16 0.33 17.93
N TYR A 53 -2.27 1.32 18.12
CA TYR A 53 -2.11 2.40 17.15
C TYR A 53 -1.57 1.92 15.79
N LEU A 54 -0.40 1.30 15.77
CA LEU A 54 0.18 0.78 14.52
C LEU A 54 -0.62 -0.39 13.95
N GLY A 55 -1.15 -1.26 14.82
CA GLY A 55 -2.04 -2.34 14.42
C GLY A 55 -3.30 -1.82 13.72
N LEU A 56 -3.92 -0.76 14.23
CA LEU A 56 -5.07 -0.13 13.58
C LEU A 56 -4.66 0.55 12.29
N ASP A 57 -3.53 1.27 12.24
CA ASP A 57 -3.08 1.93 11.02
C ASP A 57 -2.89 0.91 9.88
N HIS A 58 -2.00 -0.06 10.07
CA HIS A 58 -1.64 -1.00 9.02
C HIS A 58 -2.75 -2.04 8.80
N GLY A 59 -3.39 -2.52 9.86
CA GLY A 59 -4.44 -3.54 9.78
C GLY A 59 -5.70 -3.03 9.08
N SER A 60 -6.10 -1.79 9.34
CA SER A 60 -7.26 -1.21 8.66
C SER A 60 -6.96 -0.85 7.20
N LYS A 61 -5.75 -0.35 6.89
CA LYS A 61 -5.26 -0.21 5.52
C LYS A 61 -5.25 -1.55 4.78
N ALA A 62 -4.86 -2.65 5.46
CA ALA A 62 -4.87 -3.99 4.87
C ALA A 62 -6.27 -4.43 4.43
N LEU A 63 -7.31 -4.16 5.24
CA LEU A 63 -8.70 -4.45 4.88
C LEU A 63 -9.17 -3.64 3.67
N ILE A 64 -8.80 -2.35 3.62
CA ILE A 64 -9.11 -1.50 2.47
C ILE A 64 -8.40 -1.97 1.20
N MET A 65 -7.14 -2.40 1.29
CA MET A 65 -6.43 -3.00 0.16
C MET A 65 -7.13 -4.26 -0.34
N LEU A 66 -7.61 -5.12 0.58
CA LEU A 66 -8.36 -6.33 0.22
C LEU A 66 -9.68 -5.99 -0.51
N LEU A 67 -10.45 -5.02 0.01
CA LEU A 67 -11.67 -4.55 -0.66
C LEU A 67 -11.39 -3.96 -2.05
N SER A 68 -10.21 -3.37 -2.24
CA SER A 68 -9.80 -2.73 -3.49
C SER A 68 -9.58 -3.71 -4.65
N ILE A 69 -9.54 -5.02 -4.39
CA ILE A 69 -9.60 -6.07 -5.42
C ILE A 69 -10.84 -5.91 -6.33
N ALA A 70 -11.92 -5.29 -5.83
CA ALA A 70 -13.09 -4.99 -6.66
C ALA A 70 -12.78 -4.05 -7.85
N LEU A 71 -11.74 -3.20 -7.75
CA LEU A 71 -11.35 -2.26 -8.80
C LEU A 71 -10.84 -2.95 -10.08
N PRO A 72 -9.81 -3.83 -10.03
CA PRO A 72 -9.36 -4.57 -11.21
C PRO A 72 -10.47 -5.46 -11.78
N VAL A 73 -11.32 -6.07 -10.94
CA VAL A 73 -12.49 -6.83 -11.39
C VAL A 73 -13.46 -5.91 -12.16
N GLY A 74 -13.77 -4.73 -11.63
CA GLY A 74 -14.67 -3.79 -12.28
C GLY A 74 -14.16 -3.28 -13.61
N LEU A 75 -12.89 -2.93 -13.69
CA LEU A 75 -12.26 -2.50 -14.94
C LEU A 75 -12.19 -3.64 -15.96
N PHE A 76 -11.91 -4.86 -15.52
CA PHE A 76 -11.94 -6.04 -16.38
C PHE A 76 -13.31 -6.21 -17.05
N VAL A 77 -14.39 -6.13 -16.28
CA VAL A 77 -15.76 -6.25 -16.80
C VAL A 77 -16.05 -5.13 -17.82
N CYS A 78 -15.68 -3.88 -17.54
CA CYS A 78 -15.88 -2.76 -18.47
C CYS A 78 -15.08 -2.89 -19.78
N ILE A 79 -13.87 -3.42 -19.72
CA ILE A 79 -12.97 -3.51 -20.89
C ILE A 79 -13.23 -4.79 -21.70
N LYS A 80 -13.94 -5.77 -21.13
CA LYS A 80 -14.27 -7.07 -21.75
C LYS A 80 -14.84 -6.98 -23.19
N PRO A 81 -15.65 -5.98 -23.58
CA PRO A 81 -16.15 -5.87 -24.95
C PRO A 81 -15.07 -5.71 -26.04
N LEU A 82 -13.86 -5.25 -25.68
CA LEU A 82 -12.75 -5.09 -26.62
C LEU A 82 -12.12 -6.45 -26.97
N LYS A 83 -12.60 -7.10 -28.04
CA LYS A 83 -12.12 -8.43 -28.49
C LYS A 83 -10.60 -8.49 -28.69
N ASN A 84 -10.00 -7.45 -29.29
CA ASN A 84 -8.56 -7.37 -29.52
C ASN A 84 -7.74 -6.99 -28.27
N PHE A 85 -8.35 -7.00 -27.09
CA PHE A 85 -7.72 -6.63 -25.82
C PHE A 85 -7.96 -7.68 -24.72
N GLN A 86 -8.47 -8.87 -25.06
CA GLN A 86 -8.83 -9.89 -24.09
C GLN A 86 -7.64 -10.38 -23.24
N LEU A 87 -6.55 -10.80 -23.88
CA LEU A 87 -5.36 -11.29 -23.15
C LEU A 87 -4.76 -10.19 -22.26
N PRO A 88 -4.48 -8.96 -22.74
CA PRO A 88 -4.07 -7.87 -21.87
C PRO A 88 -5.04 -7.63 -20.70
N ASN A 89 -6.34 -7.67 -20.95
CA ASN A 89 -7.34 -7.47 -19.90
C ASN A 89 -7.29 -8.56 -18.82
N ILE A 90 -7.04 -9.83 -19.20
CA ILE A 90 -6.85 -10.93 -18.25
C ILE A 90 -5.56 -10.74 -17.44
N ILE A 91 -4.44 -10.38 -18.10
CA ILE A 91 -3.18 -10.10 -17.41
C ILE A 91 -3.39 -9.00 -16.38
N ALA A 92 -4.04 -7.90 -16.77
CA ALA A 92 -4.32 -6.78 -15.88
C ALA A 92 -5.23 -7.16 -14.71
N LEU A 93 -6.25 -8.00 -14.93
CA LEU A 93 -7.10 -8.54 -13.87
C LEU A 93 -6.26 -9.32 -12.86
N VAL A 94 -5.48 -10.29 -13.32
CA VAL A 94 -4.66 -11.16 -12.46
C VAL A 94 -3.64 -10.32 -11.69
N SER A 95 -2.90 -9.44 -12.38
CA SER A 95 -1.92 -8.57 -11.75
C SER A 95 -2.57 -7.63 -10.73
N GLY A 96 -3.71 -7.01 -11.04
CA GLY A 96 -4.39 -6.10 -10.11
C GLY A 96 -4.91 -6.81 -8.87
N CYS A 97 -5.56 -7.96 -9.05
CA CYS A 97 -6.07 -8.76 -7.92
C CYS A 97 -4.94 -9.27 -7.02
N LEU A 98 -3.88 -9.85 -7.61
CA LEU A 98 -2.72 -10.32 -6.85
C LEU A 98 -1.96 -9.16 -6.19
N GLY A 99 -1.83 -8.03 -6.88
CA GLY A 99 -1.21 -6.83 -6.34
C GLY A 99 -1.90 -6.37 -5.06
N PHE A 100 -3.22 -6.14 -5.09
CA PHE A 100 -3.96 -5.74 -3.90
C PHE A 100 -3.97 -6.80 -2.80
N ALA A 101 -4.06 -8.09 -3.15
CA ALA A 101 -4.04 -9.18 -2.18
C ALA A 101 -2.69 -9.27 -1.44
N LEU A 102 -1.57 -9.20 -2.17
CA LEU A 102 -0.23 -9.23 -1.57
C LEU A 102 0.06 -7.97 -0.75
N TYR A 103 -0.40 -6.81 -1.21
CA TYR A 103 -0.29 -5.57 -0.46
C TYR A 103 -1.07 -5.67 0.86
N SER A 104 -2.32 -6.13 0.81
CA SER A 104 -3.14 -6.38 1.99
C SER A 104 -2.46 -7.34 2.97
N LEU A 105 -1.95 -8.47 2.47
CA LEU A 105 -1.27 -9.45 3.30
C LEU A 105 0.00 -8.87 3.94
N SER A 106 0.80 -8.10 3.20
CA SER A 106 1.99 -7.42 3.73
C SER A 106 1.64 -6.50 4.91
N LEU A 107 0.63 -5.63 4.74
CA LEU A 107 0.18 -4.73 5.80
C LEU A 107 -0.41 -5.48 7.00
N MET A 108 -1.16 -6.56 6.78
CA MET A 108 -1.73 -7.35 7.86
C MET A 108 -0.64 -8.03 8.69
N LEU A 109 0.41 -8.55 8.03
CA LEU A 109 1.55 -9.14 8.72
C LEU A 109 2.28 -8.08 9.57
N GLN A 110 2.48 -6.87 9.04
CA GLN A 110 3.07 -5.77 9.81
C GLN A 110 2.19 -5.40 11.01
N ALA A 111 0.87 -5.28 10.83
CA ALA A 111 -0.06 -4.94 11.89
C ALA A 111 -0.04 -5.96 13.04
N VAL A 112 -0.16 -7.25 12.71
CA VAL A 112 -0.14 -8.33 13.71
C VAL A 112 1.23 -8.41 14.39
N THR A 113 2.32 -8.26 13.63
CA THR A 113 3.67 -8.30 14.20
C THR A 113 3.90 -7.14 15.16
N ALA A 114 3.51 -5.91 14.79
CA ALA A 114 3.64 -4.72 15.64
C ALA A 114 2.91 -4.89 16.97
N GLU A 115 1.64 -5.30 16.95
CA GLU A 115 0.88 -5.49 18.20
C GLU A 115 1.43 -6.65 19.05
N TYR A 116 1.89 -7.72 18.41
CA TYR A 116 2.54 -8.83 19.11
C TYR A 116 3.82 -8.39 19.82
N VAL A 117 4.71 -7.65 19.14
CA VAL A 117 5.98 -7.21 19.73
C VAL A 117 5.76 -6.20 20.85
N PHE A 118 4.78 -5.30 20.75
CA PHE A 118 4.46 -4.35 21.82
C PHE A 118 3.90 -5.06 23.06
N GLN A 119 3.00 -6.02 22.87
CA GLN A 119 2.52 -6.85 23.98
C GLN A 119 3.66 -7.64 24.63
N LEU A 120 4.54 -8.24 23.82
CA LEU A 120 5.67 -9.00 24.33
C LEU A 120 6.65 -8.10 25.09
N TYR A 121 6.92 -6.89 24.59
CA TYR A 121 7.78 -5.92 25.23
C TYR A 121 7.22 -5.42 26.58
N ASN A 122 5.92 -5.11 26.63
CA ASN A 122 5.24 -4.63 27.84
C ASN A 122 5.00 -5.70 28.89
N ALA A 123 4.70 -6.94 28.49
CA ALA A 123 4.31 -8.01 29.42
C ALA A 123 5.51 -8.70 30.11
N ASN A 124 6.73 -8.47 29.63
CA ASN A 124 7.92 -9.14 30.14
C ASN A 124 8.87 -8.14 30.79
N GLU A 125 9.37 -8.49 31.98
CA GLU A 125 10.52 -7.82 32.61
C GLU A 125 11.84 -8.50 32.24
N ASP A 126 11.76 -9.71 31.67
CA ASP A 126 12.92 -10.47 31.20
C ASP A 126 13.62 -9.75 30.04
N MET A 127 14.94 -9.57 30.20
CA MET A 127 15.78 -8.85 29.25
C MET A 127 15.82 -9.54 27.88
N TYR A 128 15.84 -10.88 27.84
CA TYR A 128 15.91 -11.62 26.58
C TYR A 128 14.60 -11.52 25.79
N ALA A 129 13.46 -11.60 26.47
CA ALA A 129 12.15 -11.41 25.84
C ALA A 129 11.99 -10.00 25.24
N ARG A 130 12.43 -8.95 25.96
CA ARG A 130 12.42 -7.57 25.45
C ARG A 130 13.36 -7.39 24.27
N GLN A 131 14.57 -7.94 24.34
CA GLN A 131 15.53 -7.88 23.24
C GLN A 131 15.00 -8.57 21.99
N PHE A 132 14.37 -9.74 22.14
CA PHE A 132 13.73 -10.44 21.03
C PHE A 132 12.59 -9.61 20.42
N ALA A 133 11.75 -8.97 21.23
CA ALA A 133 10.70 -8.07 20.75
C ALA A 133 11.27 -6.90 19.95
N THR A 134 12.35 -6.27 20.44
CA THR A 134 13.04 -5.17 19.74
C THR A 134 13.61 -5.60 18.40
N LEU A 135 14.30 -6.74 18.34
CA LEU A 135 14.87 -7.27 17.09
C LEU A 135 13.78 -7.66 16.09
N LEU A 136 12.67 -8.24 16.56
CA LEU A 136 11.55 -8.56 15.69
C LEU A 136 10.87 -7.29 15.16
N TYR A 137 10.74 -6.25 15.97
CA TYR A 137 10.26 -4.93 15.54
C TYR A 137 11.18 -4.31 14.48
N GLU A 138 12.49 -4.30 14.74
CA GLU A 138 13.51 -3.79 13.82
C GLU A 138 13.41 -4.49 12.46
N TRP A 139 13.48 -5.82 12.45
CA TRP A 139 13.43 -6.59 11.22
C TRP A 139 12.11 -6.42 10.46
N SER A 140 10.97 -6.42 11.15
CA SER A 140 9.66 -6.43 10.49
C SER A 140 9.15 -5.04 10.06
N MET A 141 9.45 -4.01 10.84
CA MET A 141 8.89 -2.66 10.68
C MET A 141 9.90 -1.64 10.16
N LEU A 142 11.17 -1.69 10.61
CA LEU A 142 12.18 -0.68 10.28
C LEU A 142 13.08 -1.07 9.12
N GLU A 143 13.47 -2.35 9.04
CA GLU A 143 14.24 -2.91 7.93
C GLU A 143 13.36 -3.61 6.89
N GLY A 144 12.10 -3.83 7.26
CA GLY A 144 11.07 -4.22 6.32
C GLY A 144 11.12 -5.67 5.85
N GLY A 145 11.78 -6.58 6.57
CA GLY A 145 11.89 -8.04 6.37
C GLY A 145 11.05 -8.69 5.27
N LEU A 146 10.15 -9.61 5.63
CA LEU A 146 9.29 -10.27 4.62
C LEU A 146 8.31 -9.26 3.97
N SER A 147 7.90 -8.23 4.71
CA SER A 147 6.82 -7.32 4.33
C SER A 147 7.19 -6.42 3.14
N VAL A 148 8.41 -5.88 3.08
CA VAL A 148 8.90 -5.02 1.98
C VAL A 148 9.10 -5.82 0.69
N SER A 149 9.56 -7.07 0.78
CA SER A 149 9.66 -7.93 -0.42
C SER A 149 8.29 -8.16 -1.07
N MET A 150 7.27 -8.43 -0.26
CA MET A 150 5.88 -8.54 -0.70
C MET A 150 5.33 -7.21 -1.22
N TYR A 151 5.70 -6.12 -0.56
CA TYR A 151 5.30 -4.77 -0.93
C TYR A 151 5.85 -4.36 -2.29
N ILE A 152 7.13 -4.63 -2.58
CA ILE A 152 7.75 -4.42 -3.90
C ILE A 152 7.02 -5.23 -4.97
N LEU A 153 6.83 -6.53 -4.73
CA LEU A 153 6.13 -7.39 -5.69
C LEU A 153 4.71 -6.91 -5.95
N SER A 154 3.98 -6.51 -4.89
CA SER A 154 2.63 -5.99 -4.99
C SER A 154 2.56 -4.74 -5.87
N ASN A 155 3.49 -3.79 -5.70
CA ASN A 155 3.49 -2.54 -6.45
C ASN A 155 3.89 -2.74 -7.91
N ILE A 156 4.78 -3.68 -8.23
CA ILE A 156 5.09 -4.07 -9.61
C ILE A 156 3.85 -4.66 -10.29
N LEU A 157 3.10 -5.53 -9.60
CA LEU A 157 1.86 -6.10 -10.11
C LEU A 157 0.78 -5.03 -10.32
N LEU A 158 0.61 -4.12 -9.35
CA LEU A 158 -0.30 -2.98 -9.47
C LEU A 158 0.09 -2.07 -10.62
N ALA A 159 1.38 -1.86 -10.87
CA ALA A 159 1.84 -1.09 -12.01
C ALA A 159 1.42 -1.71 -13.34
N VAL A 160 1.62 -3.02 -13.52
CA VAL A 160 1.18 -3.75 -14.71
C VAL A 160 -0.33 -3.58 -14.93
N TRP A 161 -1.12 -3.72 -13.86
CA TRP A 161 -2.56 -3.48 -13.89
C TRP A 161 -2.91 -2.06 -14.36
N VAL A 162 -2.33 -1.04 -13.71
CA VAL A 162 -2.57 0.37 -14.01
C VAL A 162 -2.23 0.68 -15.47
N LEU A 163 -1.08 0.23 -15.96
CA LEU A 163 -0.63 0.47 -17.33
C LEU A 163 -1.60 -0.14 -18.35
N ILE A 164 -1.94 -1.42 -18.18
CA ILE A 164 -2.75 -2.13 -19.17
C ILE A 164 -4.20 -1.63 -19.14
N HIS A 165 -4.83 -1.47 -17.98
CA HIS A 165 -6.20 -0.96 -17.90
C HIS A 165 -6.29 0.50 -18.32
N SER A 166 -5.26 1.32 -18.08
CA SER A 166 -5.19 2.68 -18.65
C SER A 166 -5.20 2.68 -20.19
N ALA A 167 -4.49 1.73 -20.81
CA ALA A 167 -4.53 1.55 -22.26
C ALA A 167 -5.91 1.07 -22.74
N GLY A 168 -6.52 0.13 -22.01
CA GLY A 168 -7.86 -0.39 -22.30
C GLY A 168 -8.94 0.68 -22.22
N LEU A 169 -8.91 1.54 -21.19
CA LEU A 169 -9.84 2.66 -21.01
C LEU A 169 -9.73 3.70 -22.12
N PHE A 170 -8.52 3.95 -22.61
CA PHE A 170 -8.34 4.80 -23.78
C PHE A 170 -8.95 4.18 -25.04
N LYS A 171 -8.74 2.88 -25.28
CA LYS A 171 -9.32 2.18 -26.42
C LYS A 171 -10.85 2.11 -26.35
N LEU A 172 -11.42 1.96 -25.15
CA LEU A 172 -12.86 1.84 -24.93
C LEU A 172 -13.59 3.19 -25.05
N ALA A 173 -13.07 4.22 -24.38
CA ALA A 173 -13.80 5.46 -24.14
C ALA A 173 -12.97 6.74 -24.40
N ASN A 174 -11.84 6.63 -25.10
CA ASN A 174 -10.95 7.74 -25.47
C ASN A 174 -10.51 8.59 -24.25
N MET A 175 -10.33 7.96 -23.09
CA MET A 175 -9.98 8.62 -21.82
C MET A 175 -8.49 9.02 -21.75
N LYS A 176 -8.07 9.99 -22.58
CA LYS A 176 -6.67 10.44 -22.73
C LYS A 176 -6.00 10.83 -21.40
N LYS A 177 -6.70 11.61 -20.55
CA LYS A 177 -6.15 12.10 -19.28
C LYS A 177 -5.85 10.95 -18.31
N ILE A 178 -6.79 10.02 -18.15
CA ILE A 178 -6.64 8.84 -17.28
C ILE A 178 -5.50 7.96 -17.79
N ARG A 179 -5.37 7.80 -19.12
CA ARG A 179 -4.25 7.05 -19.68
C ARG A 179 -2.90 7.68 -19.36
N LEU A 180 -2.77 8.99 -19.56
CA LEU A 180 -1.51 9.69 -19.30
C LEU A 180 -1.10 9.57 -17.83
N ILE A 181 -2.04 9.84 -16.92
CA ILE A 181 -1.79 9.76 -15.48
C ILE A 181 -1.49 8.33 -15.06
N GLY A 182 -2.23 7.35 -15.58
CA GLY A 182 -1.97 5.93 -15.29
C GLY A 182 -0.62 5.45 -15.83
N TYR A 183 -0.20 5.92 -17.01
CA TYR A 183 1.12 5.60 -17.54
C TYR A 183 2.24 6.18 -16.69
N ALA A 184 2.09 7.44 -16.25
CA ALA A 184 3.02 8.05 -15.32
C ALA A 184 3.04 7.28 -13.99
N ALA A 185 1.88 6.94 -13.42
CA ALA A 185 1.79 6.24 -12.13
C ALA A 185 2.39 4.83 -12.21
N GLY A 186 2.00 4.04 -13.21
CA GLY A 186 2.56 2.70 -13.42
C GLY A 186 4.06 2.72 -13.73
N GLY A 187 4.53 3.69 -14.53
CA GLY A 187 5.96 3.85 -14.79
C GLY A 187 6.75 4.19 -13.53
N LEU A 188 6.24 5.13 -12.72
CA LEU A 188 6.86 5.50 -11.45
C LEU A 188 6.87 4.33 -10.45
N LEU A 189 5.77 3.58 -10.34
CA LEU A 189 5.71 2.37 -9.51
C LEU A 189 6.78 1.35 -9.93
N ILE A 190 6.95 1.08 -11.22
CA ILE A 190 8.00 0.13 -11.66
C ILE A 190 9.39 0.64 -11.27
N VAL A 191 9.69 1.90 -11.59
CA VAL A 191 11.03 2.46 -11.35
C VAL A 191 11.33 2.53 -9.86
N SER A 192 10.43 3.09 -9.05
CA SER A 192 10.67 3.30 -7.62
C SER A 192 10.84 1.98 -6.88
N TYR A 193 10.03 0.96 -7.20
CA TYR A 193 10.07 -0.33 -6.49
C TYR A 193 11.18 -1.26 -6.99
N LEU A 194 11.66 -1.12 -8.24
CA LEU A 194 12.90 -1.77 -8.67
C LEU A 194 14.14 -1.16 -8.01
N VAL A 195 14.16 0.16 -7.83
CA VAL A 195 15.23 0.84 -7.06
C VAL A 195 15.18 0.40 -5.59
N SER A 196 13.98 0.33 -5.00
CA SER A 196 13.79 -0.16 -3.62
C SER A 196 14.27 -1.59 -3.46
N TRP A 197 14.00 -2.48 -4.43
CA TRP A 197 14.54 -3.84 -4.44
C TRP A 197 16.07 -3.86 -4.42
N PHE A 198 16.72 -3.01 -5.23
CA PHE A 198 18.18 -2.93 -5.26
C PHE A 198 18.80 -2.51 -3.92
N PHE A 199 18.16 -1.56 -3.20
CA PHE A 199 18.59 -1.16 -1.87
C PHE A 199 18.28 -2.21 -0.80
N LEU A 200 17.13 -2.88 -0.89
CA LEU A 200 16.77 -3.97 0.01
C LEU A 200 17.80 -5.11 -0.05
N MET A 201 18.29 -5.47 -1.23
CA MET A 201 19.34 -6.48 -1.41
C MET A 201 20.69 -6.09 -0.77
N GLN A 202 20.87 -4.83 -0.40
CA GLN A 202 22.04 -4.33 0.33
C GLN A 202 21.77 -4.13 1.83
N GLY A 203 20.61 -4.59 2.33
CA GLY A 203 20.18 -4.36 3.72
C GLY A 203 19.90 -2.89 4.02
N LYS A 204 19.53 -2.09 3.02
CA LYS A 204 19.24 -0.65 3.18
C LYS A 204 17.78 -0.37 2.85
N GLN A 205 17.03 0.16 3.80
CA GLN A 205 15.69 0.71 3.54
C GLN A 205 15.80 2.20 3.19
N ASN A 206 16.44 2.50 2.06
CA ASN A 206 16.44 3.84 1.49
C ASN A 206 15.30 3.93 0.47
N MET A 207 14.71 5.12 0.29
CA MET A 207 13.61 5.45 -0.65
C MET A 207 12.18 5.42 -0.08
N HIS A 208 11.98 5.34 1.23
CA HIS A 208 10.64 5.36 1.84
C HIS A 208 9.80 6.56 1.35
N ASP A 209 10.32 7.78 1.48
CA ASP A 209 9.60 9.01 1.10
C ASP A 209 9.25 9.07 -0.40
N ILE A 210 10.14 8.56 -1.25
CA ILE A 210 9.91 8.51 -2.70
C ILE A 210 8.80 7.50 -3.02
N ASN A 211 8.80 6.33 -2.36
CA ASN A 211 7.75 5.34 -2.54
C ASN A 211 6.39 5.83 -2.05
N GLU A 212 6.35 6.55 -0.92
CA GLU A 212 5.12 7.17 -0.43
C GLU A 212 4.58 8.20 -1.42
N PHE A 213 5.45 9.07 -1.97
CA PHE A 213 5.06 10.03 -2.99
C PHE A 213 4.49 9.34 -4.24
N VAL A 214 5.14 8.27 -4.72
CA VAL A 214 4.63 7.48 -5.85
C VAL A 214 3.30 6.81 -5.49
N GLY A 215 3.15 6.34 -4.26
CA GLY A 215 1.90 5.81 -3.71
C GLY A 215 0.75 6.82 -3.76
N LEU A 216 0.99 8.07 -3.39
CA LEU A 216 -0.01 9.15 -3.49
C LEU A 216 -0.45 9.38 -4.94
N PHE A 217 0.49 9.33 -5.88
CA PHE A 217 0.18 9.50 -7.30
C PHE A 217 -0.64 8.32 -7.86
N PHE A 218 -0.38 7.10 -7.39
CA PHE A 218 -1.21 5.92 -7.68
C PHE A 218 -2.64 6.06 -7.11
N ILE A 219 -2.78 6.56 -5.89
CA ILE A 219 -4.08 6.80 -5.24
C ILE A 219 -4.88 7.86 -6.02
N LEU A 220 -4.22 8.89 -6.57
CA LEU A 220 -4.88 9.86 -7.45
C LEU A 220 -5.49 9.19 -8.68
N TRP A 221 -4.79 8.22 -9.28
CA TRP A 221 -5.32 7.47 -10.41
C TRP A 221 -6.55 6.64 -10.00
N ILE A 222 -6.51 5.96 -8.84
CA ILE A 222 -7.68 5.25 -8.29
C ILE A 222 -8.86 6.20 -8.09
N LEU A 223 -8.64 7.39 -7.53
CA LEU A 223 -9.67 8.40 -7.34
C LEU A 223 -10.36 8.75 -8.67
N MET A 224 -9.57 9.00 -9.71
CA MET A 224 -10.11 9.30 -11.04
C MET A 224 -10.97 8.16 -11.58
N ILE A 225 -10.51 6.91 -11.45
CA ILE A 225 -11.27 5.71 -11.85
C ILE A 225 -12.58 5.60 -11.06
N GLY A 226 -12.51 5.79 -9.73
CA GLY A 226 -13.68 5.78 -8.85
C GLY A 226 -14.76 6.77 -9.32
N ILE A 227 -14.35 8.01 -9.62
CA ILE A 227 -15.25 9.05 -10.16
C ILE A 227 -15.85 8.63 -11.51
N GLN A 228 -15.09 8.01 -12.41
CA GLN A 228 -15.64 7.55 -13.70
C GLN A 228 -16.69 6.44 -13.54
N PHE A 229 -16.52 5.54 -12.56
CA PHE A 229 -17.53 4.53 -12.22
C PHE A 229 -18.79 5.14 -11.61
N ILE A 230 -18.66 6.10 -10.69
CA ILE A 230 -19.79 6.77 -10.03
C ILE A 230 -20.60 7.59 -11.03
N SER A 231 -19.92 8.38 -11.87
CA SER A 231 -20.55 9.18 -12.94
C SER A 231 -21.22 8.32 -14.03
N GLY A 232 -20.96 7.01 -14.02
CA GLY A 232 -21.53 6.07 -14.98
C GLY A 232 -20.94 6.20 -16.38
N ARG A 233 -19.76 6.80 -16.54
CA ARG A 233 -19.01 6.75 -17.81
C ARG A 233 -18.38 5.37 -18.05
N LEU A 234 -18.09 4.64 -16.98
CA LEU A 234 -17.70 3.23 -17.02
C LEU A 234 -18.89 2.36 -16.63
N ARG A 235 -19.49 1.71 -17.63
CA ARG A 235 -20.57 0.72 -17.46
C ARG A 235 -20.13 -0.60 -18.10
N ALA A 236 -20.66 -1.69 -17.56
CA ALA A 236 -20.55 -3.02 -18.16
C ALA A 236 -21.54 -3.13 -19.32
#